data_AF-A0A2N5KEA7-F1
#
_entry.id   AF-A0A2N5KEA7-F1
#
_cell.length_a   1.000
_cell.length_b   1.000
_cell.length_c   1.000
_cell.angle_alpha   90.00
_cell.angle_beta   90.00
_cell.angle_gamma   90.00
#
_symmetry.space_group_name_H-M   'P 1'
#
loop_
_entity.id
_entity.type
_entity.pdbx_description
1 polymer ?
#
loop_
_entity_poly.entity_id
_entity_poly.type
_entity_poly.pdbx_seq_one_letter_code
_entity_poly.pdbx_strand_id
1 'polypeptide(L)'
;MKENLKKLLKSKIFLALTLSIVVALGLTSLSVYMYVSSGVSKLDLSLPQYEQIRKEVEPNTPNDEFETTGPINQDVINEFMKLYEKEQKQLQSNSAFDNTNLEDDALRLTPETQATPPTQ
;
A
#
# COMPACT_ATOMS: atom_id res chain seq x y z
N MET A 1 -20.45 -53.48 0.15
CA MET A 1 -19.78 -52.60 -0.85
C MET A 1 -20.22 -51.13 -0.76
N LYS A 2 -21.53 -50.81 -0.74
CA LYS A 2 -22.04 -49.42 -0.65
C LYS A 2 -21.61 -48.64 0.61
N GLU A 3 -21.42 -49.31 1.74
CA GLU A 3 -21.07 -48.68 3.01
C GLU A 3 -19.61 -48.18 3.06
N ASN A 4 -18.67 -49.00 2.59
CA ASN A 4 -17.26 -48.62 2.46
C ASN A 4 -17.09 -47.43 1.50
N LEU A 5 -17.89 -47.38 0.43
CA LEU A 5 -17.89 -46.27 -0.52
C LEU A 5 -18.37 -44.96 0.14
N LYS A 6 -19.48 -44.99 0.91
CA LYS A 6 -19.96 -43.83 1.66
C LYS A 6 -18.94 -43.33 2.69
N LYS A 7 -18.26 -44.24 3.39
CA LYS A 7 -17.22 -43.90 4.38
C LYS A 7 -16.02 -43.22 3.72
N LEU A 8 -15.58 -43.72 2.57
CA LEU A 8 -14.51 -43.12 1.77
C LEU A 8 -14.90 -41.75 1.21
N LEU A 9 -16.10 -41.60 0.64
CA LEU A 9 -16.59 -40.30 0.16
C LEU A 9 -16.71 -39.28 1.29
N LYS A 10 -17.25 -39.67 2.45
CA LYS A 10 -17.37 -38.79 3.63
C LYS A 10 -15.99 -38.34 4.12
N SER A 11 -15.00 -39.24 4.17
CA SER A 11 -13.62 -38.90 4.52
C SER A 11 -12.96 -37.95 3.52
N LYS A 12 -13.19 -38.15 2.21
CA LYS A 12 -12.65 -37.29 1.15
C LYS A 12 -13.29 -35.89 1.17
N ILE A 13 -14.60 -35.80 1.36
CA ILE A 13 -15.31 -34.52 1.50
C ILE A 13 -14.85 -33.79 2.75
N PHE A 14 -14.70 -34.50 3.88
CA PHE A 14 -14.20 -33.92 5.13
C PHE A 14 -12.76 -33.41 4.98
N LEU A 15 -11.90 -34.19 4.31
CA LEU A 15 -10.52 -33.78 4.00
C LEU A 15 -10.50 -32.53 3.10
N ALA A 16 -11.30 -32.51 2.04
CA ALA A 16 -11.38 -31.38 1.11
C ALA A 16 -11.88 -30.10 1.80
N LEU A 17 -12.90 -30.21 2.67
CA LEU A 17 -13.41 -29.08 3.44
C LEU A 17 -12.35 -28.52 4.40
N THR A 18 -11.68 -29.42 5.14
CA THR A 18 -10.63 -29.01 6.08
C THR A 18 -9.48 -28.33 5.36
N LEU A 19 -9.02 -28.91 4.23
CA LEU A 19 -7.96 -28.33 3.42
C LEU A 19 -8.37 -26.95 2.87
N SER A 20 -9.61 -26.82 2.38
CA SER A 20 -10.11 -25.53 1.87
C SER A 20 -10.11 -24.45 2.94
N ILE A 21 -10.46 -24.78 4.19
CA ILE A 21 -10.43 -23.83 5.31
C ILE A 21 -8.99 -23.42 5.62
N VAL A 22 -8.06 -24.38 5.69
CA VAL A 22 -6.64 -24.10 5.95
C VAL A 22 -6.04 -23.20 4.87
N VAL A 23 -6.34 -23.49 3.60
CA VAL A 23 -5.91 -22.67 2.46
C VAL A 23 -6.51 -21.26 2.56
N ALA A 24 -7.81 -21.13 2.84
CA ALA A 24 -8.44 -19.82 2.99
C ALA A 24 -7.80 -18.99 4.12
N LEU A 25 -7.53 -19.61 5.27
CA LEU A 25 -6.83 -18.95 6.38
C LEU A 25 -5.41 -18.54 5.98
N GLY A 26 -4.68 -19.40 5.27
CA GLY A 26 -3.33 -19.09 4.77
C GLY A 26 -3.31 -17.89 3.84
N LEU A 27 -4.20 -17.86 2.84
CA LEU A 27 -4.30 -16.71 1.91
C LEU A 27 -4.75 -15.44 2.63
N THR A 28 -5.68 -15.54 3.58
CA THR A 28 -6.13 -14.39 4.38
C THR A 28 -4.99 -13.80 5.19
N SER A 29 -4.22 -14.63 5.89
CA SER A 29 -3.05 -14.19 6.65
C SER A 29 -1.98 -13.57 5.75
N LEU A 30 -1.73 -14.15 4.57
CA LEU A 30 -0.79 -13.60 3.60
C LEU A 30 -1.26 -12.23 3.06
N SER A 31 -2.56 -12.07 2.82
CA SER A 31 -3.16 -10.79 2.41
C SER A 31 -2.97 -9.72 3.50
N VAL A 32 -3.26 -10.05 4.76
CA VAL A 32 -3.04 -9.12 5.89
C VAL A 32 -1.56 -8.79 6.05
N TYR A 33 -0.67 -9.78 5.90
CA TYR A 33 0.77 -9.55 5.97
C TYR A 33 1.25 -8.58 4.88
N MET A 34 0.83 -8.78 3.63
CA MET A 34 1.15 -7.84 2.55
C MET A 34 0.55 -6.45 2.80
N TYR A 35 -0.69 -6.37 3.30
CA TYR A 35 -1.34 -5.10 3.64
C TYR A 35 -0.56 -4.30 4.69
N VAL A 36 -0.04 -4.96 5.72
CA VAL A 36 0.77 -4.30 6.76
C VAL A 36 2.19 -3.97 6.27
N SER A 37 2.83 -4.90 5.55
CA SER A 37 4.23 -4.75 5.10
C SER A 37 4.41 -3.70 4.01
N SER A 38 3.42 -3.53 3.13
CA SER A 38 3.46 -2.57 2.02
C SER A 38 3.28 -1.10 2.44
N GLY A 39 3.08 -0.81 3.72
CA GLY A 39 2.91 0.57 4.20
C GLY A 39 1.56 1.21 3.84
N VAL A 40 0.65 0.49 3.17
CA VAL A 40 -0.74 0.95 2.89
C VAL A 40 -1.54 1.16 4.17
N SER A 41 -1.15 0.50 5.27
CA SER A 41 -1.66 0.78 6.61
C SER A 41 -1.53 2.25 7.00
N LYS A 42 -0.46 2.94 6.58
CA LYS A 42 -0.26 4.38 6.82
C LYS A 42 -1.24 5.24 6.03
N LEU A 43 -1.69 4.78 4.86
CA LEU A 43 -2.65 5.49 4.01
C LEU A 43 -4.06 5.48 4.64
N ASP A 44 -4.53 4.33 5.14
CA ASP A 44 -5.85 4.27 5.78
C ASP A 44 -5.84 4.97 7.16
N LEU A 45 -4.75 4.83 7.92
CA LEU A 45 -4.54 5.56 9.17
C LEU A 45 -4.50 7.08 9.00
N SER A 46 -4.33 7.62 7.79
CA SER A 46 -4.38 9.06 7.53
C SER A 46 -5.78 9.66 7.73
N LEU A 47 -6.83 8.83 7.74
CA LEU A 47 -8.20 9.30 7.90
C LEU A 47 -8.46 9.87 9.31
N PRO A 48 -9.23 10.97 9.44
CA PRO A 48 -9.53 11.61 10.72
C PRO A 48 -10.15 10.66 11.76
N GLN A 49 -10.88 9.65 11.28
CA GLN A 49 -11.58 8.67 12.12
C GLN A 49 -10.65 7.69 12.87
N TYR A 50 -9.37 7.60 12.51
CA TYR A 50 -8.39 6.71 13.15
C TYR A 50 -7.38 7.44 14.05
N GLU A 51 -7.60 8.74 14.32
CA GLU A 51 -6.83 9.58 15.26
C GLU A 51 -6.58 8.91 16.62
N GLN A 52 -7.58 8.21 17.16
CA GLN A 52 -7.50 7.59 18.48
C GLN A 52 -6.55 6.38 18.50
N ILE A 53 -6.48 5.64 17.39
CA ILE A 53 -5.63 4.44 17.25
C ILE A 53 -4.18 4.86 16.94
N ARG A 54 -4.00 6.01 16.28
CA ARG A 54 -2.69 6.60 15.99
C ARG A 54 -1.85 6.89 17.25
N LYS A 55 -2.51 7.15 18.39
CA LYS A 55 -1.85 7.40 19.69
C LYS A 55 -1.29 6.14 20.36
N GLU A 56 -1.79 4.96 19.98
CA GLU A 56 -1.43 3.68 20.58
C GLU A 56 -0.30 2.98 19.79
N VAL A 57 -0.08 3.40 18.55
CA VAL A 57 1.06 2.97 17.72
C VAL A 57 2.22 3.94 17.96
N GLU A 58 2.96 3.72 19.04
CA GLU A 58 4.24 4.40 19.26
C GLU A 58 5.18 4.12 18.08
N PRO A 59 5.77 5.14 17.42
CA PRO A 59 6.61 4.96 16.25
C PRO A 59 7.96 4.36 16.67
N ASN A 60 7.98 3.06 16.96
CA ASN A 60 9.20 2.32 17.29
C ASN A 60 10.03 1.94 16.04
N THR A 61 9.91 2.72 14.97
CA THR A 61 10.86 2.69 13.86
C THR A 61 11.34 4.10 13.63
N PRO A 62 12.66 4.37 13.62
CA PRO A 62 13.18 5.58 13.01
C PRO A 62 12.93 5.44 11.51
N ASN A 63 11.69 5.69 11.08
CA ASN A 63 11.46 6.05 9.71
C ASN A 63 12.10 7.43 9.56
N ASP A 64 12.89 7.60 8.51
CA ASP A 64 13.36 8.90 8.03
C ASP A 64 12.11 9.72 7.60
N GLU A 65 11.25 10.09 8.54
CA GLU A 65 10.07 10.92 8.30
C GLU A 65 10.55 12.35 8.07
N PHE A 66 10.23 12.85 6.88
CA PHE A 66 10.54 14.22 6.52
C PHE A 66 9.82 15.19 7.45
N GLU A 67 10.55 16.15 8.04
CA GLU A 67 9.95 17.13 8.94
C GLU A 67 8.94 18.02 8.19
N THR A 68 7.65 17.90 8.53
CA THR A 68 6.55 18.58 7.83
C THR A 68 6.22 19.97 8.37
N THR A 69 6.85 20.39 9.48
CA THR A 69 6.56 21.65 10.19
C THR A 69 7.76 22.60 10.28
N GLY A 70 8.85 22.29 9.59
CA GLY A 70 10.08 23.09 9.57
C GLY A 70 10.10 24.21 8.51
N PRO A 71 11.05 25.15 8.59
CA PRO A 71 11.25 26.19 7.59
C PRO A 71 11.71 25.61 6.25
N ILE A 72 11.08 26.05 5.15
CA ILE A 72 11.49 25.64 3.80
C ILE A 72 12.81 26.32 3.45
N ASN A 73 13.88 25.54 3.40
CA ASN A 73 15.21 25.97 2.98
C ASN A 73 15.80 25.00 1.94
N GLN A 74 16.94 25.36 1.35
CA GLN A 74 17.52 24.58 0.27
C GLN A 74 18.00 23.18 0.74
N ASP A 75 18.42 23.06 1.99
CA ASP A 75 18.85 21.79 2.58
C ASP A 75 17.67 20.82 2.76
N VAL A 76 16.53 21.35 3.21
CA VAL A 76 15.25 20.66 3.35
C VAL A 76 14.72 20.20 1.99
N ILE A 77 14.86 21.01 0.94
CA ILE A 77 14.51 20.60 -0.43
C ILE A 77 15.42 19.46 -0.90
N ASN A 78 16.72 19.53 -0.65
CA ASN A 78 17.66 18.48 -1.04
C ASN A 78 17.39 17.17 -0.30
N GLU A 79 17.06 17.25 0.99
CA GLU A 79 16.67 16.10 1.81
C GLU A 79 15.38 15.47 1.29
N PHE A 80 14.36 16.28 0.99
CA PHE A 80 13.12 15.82 0.37
C PHE A 80 13.38 15.08 -0.94
N MET A 81 14.16 15.68 -1.84
CA MET A 81 14.47 15.07 -3.15
C MET A 81 15.21 13.74 -2.99
N LYS A 82 16.12 13.65 -2.03
CA LYS A 82 16.86 12.41 -1.74
C LYS A 82 15.94 11.30 -1.21
N LEU A 83 15.01 11.64 -0.31
CA LEU A 83 13.98 10.72 0.19
C LEU A 83 13.02 10.29 -0.93
N TYR A 84 12.58 11.24 -1.75
CA TYR A 84 11.73 11.00 -2.90
C TYR A 84 12.36 10.04 -3.90
N GLU A 85 13.62 10.26 -4.29
CA GLU A 85 14.35 9.35 -5.19
C GLU A 85 14.53 7.95 -4.59
N LYS A 86 14.78 7.85 -3.28
CA LYS A 86 14.94 6.57 -2.57
C LYS A 86 13.65 5.75 -2.61
N GLU A 87 12.51 6.37 -2.34
CA GLU A 87 11.20 5.72 -2.41
C GLU A 87 10.80 5.40 -3.85
N GLN A 88 11.06 6.30 -4.80
CA GLN A 88 10.81 6.05 -6.23
C GLN A 88 11.58 4.82 -6.73
N LYS A 89 12.86 4.68 -6.37
CA LYS A 89 13.67 3.49 -6.71
C LYS A 89 13.14 2.20 -6.08
N GLN A 90 12.62 2.27 -4.85
CA GLN A 90 11.97 1.12 -4.20
C GLN A 90 10.66 0.71 -4.88
N LEU A 91 9.90 1.66 -5.43
CA LEU A 91 8.67 1.38 -6.17
C LEU A 91 8.97 0.79 -7.56
N GLN A 92 10.00 1.30 -8.24
CA GLN A 92 10.47 0.78 -9.54
C GLN A 92 11.00 -0.65 -9.47
N SER A 93 11.64 -1.03 -8.36
CA SER A 93 12.19 -2.38 -8.20
C SER A 93 11.12 -3.49 -8.12
N ASN A 94 9.86 -3.12 -7.88
CA ASN A 94 8.72 -4.04 -7.80
C ASN A 94 7.89 -4.16 -9.10
N SER A 95 8.41 -3.67 -10.24
CA SER A 95 7.86 -3.84 -11.60
C SER A 95 6.46 -3.28 -11.89
N ALA A 96 5.71 -2.87 -10.86
CA ALA A 96 4.31 -2.46 -10.95
C ALA A 96 4.12 -0.94 -11.07
N PHE A 97 5.21 -0.16 -10.97
CA PHE A 97 5.18 1.30 -11.02
C PHE A 97 5.90 1.81 -12.28
N ASP A 98 5.14 2.42 -13.19
CA ASP A 98 5.65 3.05 -14.40
C ASP A 98 5.79 4.57 -14.20
N ASN A 99 6.98 5.12 -14.49
CA ASN A 99 7.29 6.53 -14.31
C ASN A 99 6.56 7.45 -15.29
N THR A 100 5.99 6.90 -16.37
CA THR A 100 5.19 7.66 -17.33
C THR A 100 4.03 8.41 -16.67
N ASN A 101 3.54 7.91 -15.52
CA ASN A 101 2.48 8.57 -14.73
C ASN A 101 2.96 9.81 -13.96
N LEU A 102 4.27 10.03 -13.84
CA LEU A 102 4.88 11.16 -13.12
C LEU A 102 5.54 12.17 -14.06
N GLU A 103 5.44 11.98 -15.38
CA GLU A 103 5.98 12.93 -16.35
C GLU A 103 5.14 14.22 -16.40
N ASP A 104 5.76 15.34 -16.77
CA ASP A 104 5.13 16.66 -16.80
C ASP A 104 3.84 16.70 -17.62
N ASP A 105 3.73 15.87 -18.67
CA ASP A 105 2.52 15.74 -19.48
C ASP A 105 1.39 15.02 -18.72
N ALA A 106 1.70 13.93 -18.03
CA ALA A 106 0.76 13.23 -17.16
C ALA A 106 0.32 14.09 -15.96
N LEU A 107 1.23 14.90 -15.43
CA LEU A 107 0.99 15.84 -14.34
C LEU A 107 0.40 17.17 -14.81
N ARG A 108 0.22 17.38 -16.13
CA ARG A 108 -0.30 18.60 -16.75
C ARG A 108 0.46 19.87 -16.31
N LEU A 109 1.75 19.73 -16.08
CA LEU A 109 2.65 20.82 -15.68
C LEU A 109 3.18 21.61 -16.87
N THR A 110 2.78 21.24 -18.09
CA THR A 110 3.11 21.96 -19.31
C THR A 110 2.35 23.31 -19.36
N PRO A 111 3.02 24.39 -19.83
CA PRO A 111 2.52 25.77 -19.76
C PRO A 111 1.23 26.08 -20.55
N GLU A 112 0.65 25.09 -21.23
CA GLU A 112 -0.58 25.23 -22.03
C GLU A 112 -1.87 25.32 -21.19
N THR A 113 -1.80 25.11 -19.86
CA THR A 113 -2.97 25.25 -18.95
C THR A 113 -2.85 26.45 -18.00
N GLN A 114 -2.42 27.61 -18.49
CA GLN A 114 -2.87 28.87 -17.88
C GLN A 114 -4.21 29.25 -18.50
N ALA A 115 -5.25 29.29 -17.66
CA ALA A 115 -6.63 29.57 -18.02
C ALA A 115 -6.76 30.75 -18.99
N THR A 116 -7.30 30.51 -20.18
CA THR A 116 -7.97 31.58 -20.94
C THR A 116 -9.18 32.03 -20.13
N PRO A 117 -9.28 33.32 -19.76
CA PRO A 117 -10.48 33.84 -19.10
C PRO A 117 -11.68 33.68 -20.04
N PRO A 118 -12.88 33.34 -19.55
CA PRO A 118 -14.06 33.31 -20.39
C PRO A 118 -14.37 34.73 -20.89
N THR A 119 -14.32 34.92 -22.20
CA THR A 119 -14.72 36.17 -22.88
C THR A 119 -16.21 36.42 -22.64
N GLN A 120 -16.53 37.61 -22.12
CA GLN A 120 -17.90 38.14 -22.03
C GLN A 120 -18.44 38.54 -23.40
#